data_AF-Q2JL46-F1
#
_entry.id   AF-Q2JL46-F1
#
_cell.length_a   1.000
_cell.length_b   1.000
_cell.length_c   1.000
_cell.angle_alpha   90.00
_cell.angle_beta   90.00
_cell.angle_gamma   90.00
#
_symmetry.space_group_name_H-M   'P 1'
#
loop_
_entity.id
_entity.type
_entity.pdbx_description
1 polymer ?
#
loop_
_entity_poly.entity_id
_entity_poly.type
_entity_poly.pdbx_seq_one_letter_code
_entity_poly.pdbx_strand_id
1 'polypeptide(L)' 'MDRDLQVGQAELIITLTGIDDTFSQTIHARHSYLADEILWNHRFADILHLDSNGHRYVDYSHFHTTLPAQAPCPRLEGNP' A
#
# COMPACT_ATOMS: atom_id res chain seq x y z
N MET A 1 -7.60 19.28 -3.58
CA MET A 1 -6.66 18.15 -3.56
C MET A 1 -6.88 17.23 -4.75
N ASP A 2 -7.94 16.41 -4.79
CA ASP A 2 -8.15 15.48 -5.93
C ASP A 2 -8.22 16.18 -7.30
N ARG A 3 -9.00 17.26 -7.38
CA ARG A 3 -9.12 18.11 -8.57
C ARG A 3 -7.79 18.73 -9.02
N ASP A 4 -6.89 19.02 -8.09
CA ASP A 4 -5.59 19.66 -8.40
C ASP A 4 -4.61 18.65 -9.02
N LEU A 5 -4.64 17.40 -8.54
CA LEU A 5 -3.85 16.30 -9.13
C LEU A 5 -4.36 15.95 -10.54
N GLN A 6 -5.68 15.93 -10.73
CA GLN A 6 -6.29 15.67 -12.03
C GLN A 6 -5.98 16.75 -13.05
N VAL A 7 -6.13 18.04 -12.68
CA VAL A 7 -5.82 19.17 -13.58
C VAL A 7 -4.32 19.25 -13.88
N GLY A 8 -3.47 18.90 -12.91
CA GLY A 8 -2.03 18.87 -13.07
C GLY A 8 -1.49 17.63 -13.82
N GLN A 9 -2.34 16.68 -14.21
CA GLN A 9 -1.95 15.37 -14.75
C GLN A 9 -0.85 14.71 -13.91
N ALA A 10 -1.00 14.76 -12.59
CA ALA A 10 0.01 14.25 -11.66
C ALA A 10 0.13 12.72 -11.76
N GLU A 11 1.37 12.23 -11.70
CA GLU A 11 1.71 10.80 -11.68
C GLU A 11 2.62 10.53 -10.47
N LEU A 12 2.29 9.51 -9.69
CA LEU A 12 3.09 9.03 -8.57
C LEU A 12 3.93 7.84 -9.03
N ILE A 13 5.25 8.02 -9.09
CA ILE A 13 6.19 6.95 -9.44
C ILE A 13 6.76 6.33 -8.17
N ILE A 14 6.54 5.03 -7.98
CA ILE A 14 7.15 4.21 -6.92
C ILE A 14 8.31 3.42 -7.52
N THR A 15 9.49 3.54 -6.91
CA THR A 15 10.65 2.71 -7.24
C THR A 15 11.04 1.91 -6.00
N LEU A 16 10.97 0.59 -6.08
CA LEU A 16 11.52 -0.33 -5.10
C LEU A 16 12.88 -0.80 -5.58
N THR A 17 13.89 -0.68 -4.72
CA THR A 17 15.22 -1.22 -4.97
C THR A 17 15.56 -2.21 -3.85
N GLY A 18 15.97 -3.41 -4.22
CA GLY A 18 16.35 -4.45 -3.28
C GLY A 18 17.50 -5.29 -3.83
N ILE A 19 18.17 -6.03 -2.96
CA ILE A 19 19.19 -7.00 -3.36
C ILE A 19 18.50 -8.36 -3.37
N ASP A 20 18.53 -9.03 -4.51
CA ASP A 20 18.09 -10.40 -4.60
C ASP A 20 19.17 -11.33 -4.05
N ASP A 21 18.86 -12.02 -2.95
CA ASP A 21 19.82 -12.89 -2.26
C ASP A 21 20.15 -14.16 -3.08
N THR A 22 19.31 -14.52 -4.07
CA THR A 22 19.51 -15.70 -4.92
C THR A 22 20.57 -15.46 -6.00
N PHE A 23 20.56 -14.28 -6.60
CA PHE A 23 21.45 -13.89 -7.69
C PHE A 23 22.49 -12.84 -7.27
N SER A 24 22.40 -12.32 -6.04
CA SER A 24 23.21 -11.22 -5.51
C SER A 24 23.19 -9.97 -6.41
N GLN A 25 22.05 -9.72 -7.07
CA GLN A 25 21.86 -8.60 -7.98
C GLN A 25 20.85 -7.59 -7.42
N THR A 26 21.02 -6.33 -7.78
CA THR A 26 20.05 -5.28 -7.43
C THR A 26 18.81 -5.39 -8.31
N ILE A 27 17.66 -5.71 -7.73
CA ILE A 27 16.36 -5.63 -8.38
C ILE A 27 15.84 -4.21 -8.25
N HIS A 28 15.43 -3.63 -9.37
CA HIS A 28 14.67 -2.39 -9.44
C HIS A 28 13.27 -2.69 -9.96
N ALA A 29 12.26 -2.54 -9.12
CA ALA A 29 10.86 -2.58 -9.54
C ALA A 29 10.32 -1.15 -9.60
N ARG A 30 9.62 -0.81 -10.68
CA ARG A 30 8.94 0.47 -10.84
C ARG A 30 7.46 0.25 -11.06
N HIS A 31 6.66 1.09 -10.42
CA HIS A 31 5.23 1.16 -10.63
C HIS A 31 4.81 2.62 -10.64
N SER A 32 3.79 2.98 -11.40
CA SER A 32 3.22 4.32 -11.35
C SER A 32 1.72 4.28 -11.13
N TYR A 33 1.22 5.32 -10.48
CA TYR A 33 -0.19 5.57 -10.24
C TYR A 33 -0.55 6.95 -10.78
N LEU A 34 -1.49 7.01 -11.69
CA LEU A 34 -2.10 8.26 -12.15
C LEU A 34 -2.98 8.86 -11.05
N ALA A 35 -3.26 10.16 -11.14
CA ALA A 35 -4.16 10.86 -10.21
C ALA A 35 -5.48 10.11 -9.97
N ASP A 36 -6.07 9.53 -11.02
CA ASP A 36 -7.35 8.82 -10.96
C ASP A 36 -7.25 7.43 -10.32
N GLU A 37 -6.04 6.90 -10.13
CA GLU A 37 -5.79 5.62 -9.48
C GLU A 37 -5.56 5.79 -7.95
N ILE A 38 -5.50 7.03 -7.47
CA ILE A 38 -5.28 7.35 -6.05
C ILE A 38 -6.63 7.39 -5.31
N LEU A 39 -6.90 6.33 -4.54
CA LEU A 39 -8.10 6.22 -3.72
C LEU A 39 -7.90 6.89 -2.35
N TRP A 40 -8.42 8.10 -2.19
CA TRP A 40 -8.40 8.83 -0.91
C TRP A 40 -9.31 8.15 0.14
N ASN A 41 -8.93 8.23 1.42
CA ASN A 41 -9.67 7.61 2.53
C ASN A 41 -9.93 6.11 2.36
N HIS A 42 -8.99 5.40 1.70
CA HIS A 42 -9.00 3.94 1.61
C HIS A 42 -7.81 3.35 2.35
N ARG A 43 -7.93 2.09 2.75
CA ARG A 43 -6.83 1.27 3.29
C ARG A 43 -6.78 -0.06 2.52
N PHE A 44 -5.62 -0.70 2.49
CA PHE A 44 -5.53 -2.08 2.01
C PHE A 44 -6.25 -3.03 2.96
N ALA A 45 -6.83 -4.09 2.40
CA ALA A 45 -7.36 -5.21 3.19
C ALA A 45 -6.23 -5.87 4.00
N ASP A 46 -6.56 -6.45 5.15
CA ASP A 46 -5.60 -7.24 5.90
C ASP A 46 -5.35 -8.55 5.14
N ILE A 47 -4.07 -8.85 4.89
CA ILE A 47 -3.63 -10.05 4.17
C ILE A 47 -2.83 -10.99 5.07
N LEU A 48 -2.58 -10.61 6.32
CA LEU A 48 -1.82 -11.41 7.27
C LEU A 48 -2.77 -12.14 8.20
N HIS A 49 -2.80 -13.46 8.09
CA HIS A 49 -3.71 -14.29 8.87
C HIS A 49 -2.96 -15.36 9.65
N LEU A 50 -3.60 -15.87 10.70
CA LEU A 50 -3.15 -17.06 11.41
C LEU A 50 -4.05 -18.24 11.05
N ASP A 51 -3.44 -19.39 10.76
CA ASP A 51 -4.18 -20.65 10.65
C ASP A 51 -4.57 -21.19 12.03
N SER A 52 -5.34 -22.27 12.06
CA SER A 52 -5.76 -22.95 13.28
C SER A 52 -4.60 -23.54 14.10
N ASN A 53 -3.41 -23.68 13.50
CA ASN A 53 -2.21 -24.21 14.11
C ASN A 53 -1.26 -23.09 14.60
N GLY A 54 -1.64 -21.82 14.43
CA GLY A 54 -0.84 -20.66 14.81
C GLY A 54 0.21 -20.22 13.78
N HIS A 55 0.24 -20.80 12.59
CA HIS A 55 1.12 -20.36 11.52
C HIS A 55 0.59 -19.10 10.85
N ARG A 56 1.49 -18.14 10.62
CA ARG A 56 1.16 -16.95 9.84
C ARG A 56 1.25 -17.27 8.35
N TYR A 57 0.26 -16.85 7.60
CA TYR A 57 0.28 -16.90 6.15
C TYR A 57 -0.15 -15.56 5.56
N VAL A 58 0.25 -15.34 4.31
CA VAL A 58 -0.10 -14.16 3.52
C VAL A 58 -1.14 -14.58 2.49
N ASP A 59 -2.32 -13.97 2.50
CA ASP A 59 -3.31 -14.16 1.45
C ASP A 59 -3.09 -13.16 0.31
N TYR A 60 -2.39 -13.63 -0.73
CA TYR A 60 -2.09 -12.83 -1.92
C TYR A 60 -3.33 -12.50 -2.77
N SER A 61 -4.47 -13.18 -2.58
CA SER A 61 -5.69 -12.86 -3.33
C SER A 61 -6.24 -11.47 -2.99
N HIS A 62 -5.95 -10.99 -1.78
CA HIS A 62 -6.37 -9.68 -1.28
C HIS A 62 -5.29 -8.60 -1.38
N PHE A 63 -4.13 -8.89 -1.98
CA PHE A 63 -2.98 -7.98 -2.01
C PHE A 63 -3.31 -6.59 -2.62
N HIS A 64 -4.15 -6.57 -3.66
CA HIS A 64 -4.59 -5.32 -4.30
C HIS A 64 -5.96 -4.84 -3.82
N THR A 65 -6.59 -5.55 -2.87
CA THR A 65 -7.93 -5.19 -2.38
C THR A 65 -7.85 -3.99 -1.46
N THR A 66 -8.63 -2.96 -1.75
CA THR A 66 -8.79 -1.77 -0.90
C THR A 66 -10.19 -1.70 -0.32
N LEU A 67 -10.29 -1.14 0.88
CA LEU A 67 -11.53 -0.95 1.62
C LEU A 67 -11.62 0.52 2.07
N PRO A 68 -12.82 1.12 2.12
CA PRO A 68 -13.00 2.44 2.72
C PRO A 68 -12.43 2.46 4.15
N ALA A 69 -11.59 3.45 4.45
CA ALA A 69 -11.08 3.69 5.80
C ALA A 69 -12.20 4.27 6.66
N GLN A 70 -12.60 3.55 7.72
CA GLN A 70 -13.66 4.03 8.61
C GLN A 70 -13.04 4.91 9.69
N ALA A 71 -13.38 6.21 9.64
CA ALA A 71 -12.94 7.31 10.50
C ALA A 71 -11.42 7.54 10.54
N PRO A 72 -10.97 8.81 10.69
CA PRO A 72 -9.55 9.08 10.90
C PRO A 72 -9.09 8.30 12.14
N CYS A 73 -7.96 7.60 12.02
CA CYS A 73 -7.23 7.10 13.17
C CYS A 73 -7.15 8.26 14.18
N PRO A 74 -7.66 8.12 15.42
CA PRO A 74 -7.56 9.19 16.39
C PRO A 74 -6.09 9.57 16.46
N ARG A 75 -5.80 10.85 16.19
CA ARG A 75 -4.50 11.45 16.41
C ARG A 75 -4.03 10.93 17.77
N LEU A 76 -2.79 10.43 17.86
CA LEU A 76 -2.17 10.11 19.13
C LEU A 76 -2.03 11.43 19.92
N GLU A 77 -3.14 11.90 20.49
CA GLU A 77 -3.18 13.03 21.40
C GLU A 77 -2.65 12.51 22.72
N GLY A 78 -1.39 12.87 23.01
CA GLY A 78 -0.81 12.81 24.34
C GLY A 78 -0.83 11.42 24.98
N ASN A 79 0.24 10.66 24.78
CA ASN A 79 0.66 9.78 25.86
C ASN A 79 1.37 10.68 26.90
N PRO A 80 0.89 10.75 28.16
CA PRO A 80 1.59 11.47 29.23
C PRO A 80 2.97 10.85 29.55
#